data_AF-A0ABD5VWH6-F1
#
_entry.id   AF-A0ABD5VWH6-F1
#
_cell.length_a   1.000
_cell.length_b   1.000
_cell.length_c   1.000
_cell.angle_alpha   90.00
_cell.angle_beta   90.00
_cell.angle_gamma   90.00
#
_symmetry.space_group_name_H-M   'P 1'
#
loop_
_entity.id
_entity.type
_entity.pdbx_description
1 polymer ?
#
loop_
_entity_poly.entity_id
_entity_poly.type
_entity_poly.pdbx_seq_one_letter_code
_entity_poly.pdbx_strand_id
1 'polypeptide(L)' 'MARCQGCGSFVTSDFARVFGDQDNVVHRCLDCDSFRRLNQGSGAGQPVSDTIHEEAAADGGDAA' A
#
# COMPACT_ATOMS: atom_id res chain seq x y z
N MET A 1 12.18 -17.51 0.61
CA MET A 1 10.86 -17.19 1.20
C MET A 1 10.92 -15.78 1.73
N ALA A 2 10.10 -14.89 1.17
CA ALA A 2 10.01 -13.51 1.62
C ALA A 2 9.08 -13.41 2.83
N ARG A 3 9.25 -12.35 3.63
CA ARG A 3 8.39 -12.05 4.78
C ARG A 3 7.95 -10.59 4.69
N CYS A 4 6.74 -10.35 5.16
CA CYS A 4 6.24 -8.99 5.32
C CYS A 4 7.03 -8.28 6.44
N GLN A 5 7.62 -7.13 6.17
CA GLN A 5 8.33 -6.33 7.18
C GLN A 5 7.38 -5.67 8.20
N GLY A 6 6.11 -5.45 7.81
CA GLY A 6 5.12 -4.82 8.69
C GLY A 6 4.52 -5.75 9.75
N CYS A 7 4.38 -7.06 9.45
CA CYS A 7 3.77 -8.02 10.38
C CYS A 7 4.52 -9.34 10.57
N GLY A 8 5.59 -9.58 9.81
CA GLY A 8 6.38 -10.81 9.88
C GLY A 8 5.75 -12.04 9.20
N SER A 9 4.55 -11.93 8.63
CA SER A 9 3.90 -13.06 7.97
C SER A 9 4.67 -13.53 6.73
N PHE A 10 4.51 -14.81 6.39
CA PHE A 10 5.13 -15.42 5.23
C PHE A 10 4.44 -14.98 3.94
N VAL A 11 5.23 -14.57 2.95
CA VAL A 11 4.74 -14.22 1.61
C VAL A 11 5.55 -14.97 0.54
N THR A 12 4.93 -15.21 -0.61
CA THR A 12 5.60 -15.86 -1.73
C THR A 12 6.53 -14.88 -2.44
N SER A 13 7.56 -15.40 -3.12
CA SER A 13 8.45 -14.58 -3.93
C SER A 13 7.70 -13.87 -5.06
N ASP A 14 6.67 -14.52 -5.62
CA ASP A 14 5.82 -13.91 -6.65
C ASP A 14 4.98 -12.75 -6.09
N PHE A 15 4.50 -12.87 -4.86
CA PHE A 15 3.83 -11.76 -4.17
C PHE A 15 4.77 -10.58 -3.99
N ALA A 16 6.01 -10.86 -3.57
CA ALA A 16 7.05 -9.84 -3.38
C ALA A 16 7.44 -9.15 -4.69
N ARG A 17 7.39 -9.86 -5.82
CA ARG A 17 7.66 -9.30 -7.14
C ARG A 17 6.58 -8.34 -7.65
N VAL A 18 5.33 -8.56 -7.26
CA VAL A 18 4.18 -7.77 -7.74
C VAL A 18 3.87 -6.60 -6.81
N PHE A 19 3.94 -6.84 -5.49
CA PHE A 19 3.51 -5.89 -4.47
C PHE A 19 4.66 -5.36 -3.63
N GLY A 20 5.88 -5.89 -3.76
CA GLY A 20 7.04 -5.36 -3.07
C GLY A 20 7.58 -4.10 -3.73
N ASP A 21 8.57 -3.49 -3.07
CA ASP A 21 9.30 -2.35 -3.61
C ASP A 21 10.30 -2.77 -4.71
N GLN A 22 11.18 -1.84 -5.11
CA GLN A 22 12.19 -2.05 -6.15
C GLN A 22 13.16 -3.19 -5.84
N ASP A 23 13.31 -3.56 -4.57
CA ASP A 23 14.17 -4.65 -4.11
C ASP A 23 13.38 -5.94 -3.84
N ASN A 24 12.10 -5.99 -4.22
CA ASN A 24 11.13 -7.05 -3.88
C ASN A 24 10.93 -7.22 -2.37
N VAL A 25 11.02 -6.13 -1.59
CA VAL A 25 10.71 -6.14 -0.16
C VAL A 25 9.24 -5.78 0.05
N VAL A 26 8.55 -6.62 0.81
CA VAL A 26 7.12 -6.45 1.11
C VAL A 26 6.97 -5.76 2.46
N HIS A 27 6.46 -4.55 2.47
CA HIS A 27 6.20 -3.76 3.69
C HIS A 27 4.83 -4.06 4.28
N ARG A 28 3.85 -4.43 3.45
CA ARG A 28 2.48 -4.81 3.83
C ARG A 28 2.00 -6.02 3.04
N CYS A 29 1.26 -6.93 3.66
CA CYS A 29 0.72 -8.13 3.02
C CYS A 29 -0.79 -8.27 3.27
N LEU A 30 -1.42 -9.28 2.66
CA LEU A 30 -2.86 -9.54 2.80
C LEU A 30 -3.33 -9.87 4.24
N ASP A 31 -2.40 -10.22 5.14
CA ASP A 31 -2.76 -10.50 6.54
C ASP A 31 -2.85 -9.24 7.40
N CYS A 32 -2.10 -8.19 7.05
CA CYS A 32 -2.05 -6.93 7.81
C CYS A 32 -2.54 -5.71 7.01
N ASP A 33 -3.04 -5.95 5.80
CA ASP A 33 -3.49 -4.95 4.84
C ASP A 33 -4.56 -5.55 3.91
N SER A 34 -5.21 -4.71 3.10
CA SER A 34 -6.25 -5.11 2.15
C SER A 34 -5.74 -5.15 0.72
N PHE A 35 -6.32 -6.02 -0.10
CA PHE A 35 -5.98 -6.13 -1.53
C PHE A 35 -6.15 -4.82 -2.29
N ARG A 36 -7.16 -4.00 -1.94
CA ARG A 36 -7.39 -2.69 -2.56
C ARG A 36 -6.18 -1.76 -2.35
N ARG A 37 -5.67 -1.70 -1.12
CA ARG A 37 -4.52 -0.87 -0.76
C ARG A 37 -3.21 -1.38 -1.36
N LEU A 38 -3.05 -2.71 -1.42
CA LEU A 38 -1.91 -3.33 -2.07
C LEU A 38 -1.83 -2.98 -3.56
N ASN A 39 -2.97 -2.98 -4.27
CA ASN A 39 -3.03 -2.53 -5.67
C ASN A 39 -2.75 -1.03 -5.84
N GLN A 40 -2.89 -0.23 -4.79
CA GLN A 40 -2.52 1.19 -4.78
C GLN A 40 -1.05 1.42 -4.39
N GLY A 41 -0.30 0.36 -4.07
CA GLY A 41 1.12 0.42 -3.75
C GLY A 41 1.48 0.29 -2.27
N SER A 42 0.53 0.02 -1.37
CA SER A 42 0.83 -0.08 0.07
C SER A 42 1.85 -1.18 0.40
N GLY A 43 1.89 -2.25 -0.41
CA GLY A 43 2.85 -3.34 -0.27
C GLY A 43 4.30 -2.91 -0.46
N ALA A 44 4.53 -1.92 -1.33
CA ALA A 44 5.84 -1.34 -1.63
C ALA A 44 6.20 -0.21 -0.64
N GLY A 45 5.40 0.00 0.41
CA GLY A 45 5.57 1.10 1.36
C GLY A 45 5.09 2.45 0.83
N GLN A 46 4.33 2.48 -0.27
CA GLN A 46 3.75 3.74 -0.76
C GLN A 46 2.65 4.22 0.19
N PRO A 47 2.57 5.54 0.45
CA PRO A 47 1.48 6.11 1.21
C PRO A 47 0.20 5.98 0.39
N VAL A 48 -0.70 5.11 0.83
CA VAL A 48 -2.06 5.01 0.29
C VAL A 48 -3.02 5.60 1.32
N SER A 49 -3.95 6.44 0.86
CA SER A 49 -4.96 7.05 1.71
C SER A 49 -6.08 6.03 1.98
N ASP A 50 -6.19 5.59 3.23
CA ASP A 50 -7.19 4.59 3.69
C ASP A 50 -8.57 5.20 3.87
N THR A 51 -8.67 6.46 3.55
CA THR A 51 -9.73 7.30 4.03
C THR A 51 -10.88 7.23 3.03
N ILE A 52 -11.96 6.58 3.46
CA ILE A 52 -13.27 7.22 3.28
C ILE A 52 -13.24 8.56 4.03
N HIS A 53 -12.59 9.57 3.44
CA HIS A 53 -12.89 10.95 3.79
C HIS A 53 -14.14 11.30 2.98
N GLU A 54 -15.32 11.28 3.62
CA GLU A 54 -16.18 12.44 3.39
C GLU A 54 -15.32 13.66 3.83
N GLU A 55 -15.18 14.65 2.95
CA GLU A 55 -14.33 15.85 3.08
C GLU A 55 -12.90 15.76 2.52
N ALA A 56 -12.79 15.45 1.21
CA ALA A 56 -11.82 16.12 0.34
C ALA A 56 -12.43 17.41 -0.23
N ALA A 57 -12.76 18.34 0.66
CA ALA A 57 -12.95 19.75 0.31
C ALA A 57 -11.57 20.40 0.18
N ALA A 58 -11.05 20.41 -1.05
CA ALA A 58 -10.15 21.44 -1.55
C ALA A 58 -10.77 21.84 -2.88
N ASP A 59 -11.69 22.81 -2.93
CA ASP A 59 -11.40 24.24 -2.79
C ASP A 59 -10.05 24.62 -3.43
N GLY A 60 -10.09 24.65 -4.75
CA GLY A 60 -9.40 25.65 -5.55
C GLY A 60 -10.36 26.03 -6.66
N GLY A 61 -10.86 27.25 -6.79
CA GLY A 61 -10.47 28.50 -6.20
C GLY A 61 -10.85 29.55 -7.23
N ASP A 62 -11.95 30.25 -7.00
CA ASP A 62 -12.26 31.48 -7.74
C ASP A 62 -11.25 32.54 -7.31
N ALA A 63 -10.38 32.95 -8.23
CA ALA A 63 -9.55 34.13 -8.07
C ALA A 63 -9.40 34.88 -9.40
N ALA A 64 -10.22 35.94 -9.47
CA ALA A 64 -10.13 37.16 -10.31
C ALA A 64 -10.45 37.06 -11.81
#